data_AF-A0A6I5C0X9-F1
#
_entry.id   AF-A0A6I5C0X9-F1
#
_cell.length_a   1.000
_cell.length_b   1.000
_cell.length_c   1.000
_cell.angle_alpha   90.00
_cell.angle_beta   90.00
_cell.angle_gamma   90.00
#
_symmetry.space_group_name_H-M   'P 1'
#
loop_
_entity.id
_entity.type
_entity.pdbx_description
1 polymer ?
#
loop_
_entity_poly.entity_id
_entity_poly.type
_entity_poly.pdbx_seq_one_letter_code
_entity_poly.pdbx_strand_id
1 'polypeptide(L)'
;DLLFAPVSAAARRRLAPAAGRDGRRVEVFSSMPIGTVPDGVSVTANRFVWTRARFGPPRVTNGTDLVGTSLVETGVVDCDRYLAAVRALARTHGAGRYFAHRRESTAKLHRLAVETGLEVVRPELPLELTARRGPIGRTVLSFPSTVVHTLPLALAGTGVRVAVCDIDPSWLTPTASPRAEGFLSGVTGTARGVHRVVTGPKHYIP
;
A
#
# COMPACT_ATOMS: atom_id res chain seq x y z
N ASP A 1 -5.80 26.36 -5.71
CA ASP A 1 -6.71 26.05 -4.58
C ASP A 1 -8.02 26.86 -4.48
N LEU A 2 -8.13 28.09 -5.00
CA LEU A 2 -9.41 28.85 -4.95
C LEU A 2 -10.56 28.25 -5.78
N LEU A 3 -10.24 27.47 -6.83
CA LEU A 3 -11.21 26.84 -7.73
C LEU A 3 -12.19 25.86 -7.04
N PHE A 4 -11.81 25.28 -5.90
CA PHE A 4 -12.66 24.34 -5.16
C PHE A 4 -13.34 24.96 -3.94
N ALA A 5 -13.18 26.26 -3.68
CA ALA A 5 -13.72 26.92 -2.50
C ALA A 5 -15.26 26.80 -2.38
N PRO A 6 -16.07 26.98 -3.45
CA PRO A 6 -17.52 26.84 -3.38
C PRO A 6 -17.96 25.40 -3.05
N VAL A 7 -17.28 24.42 -3.64
CA VAL A 7 -17.52 22.99 -3.39
C VAL A 7 -17.15 22.63 -1.95
N SER A 8 -16.02 23.12 -1.47
CA SER A 8 -15.55 22.90 -0.10
C SER A 8 -16.48 23.52 0.93
N ALA A 9 -16.98 24.74 0.68
CA ALA A 9 -17.94 25.41 1.54
C ALA A 9 -19.30 24.68 1.59
N ALA A 10 -19.79 24.23 0.43
CA ALA A 10 -21.01 23.42 0.35
C ALA A 10 -20.85 22.07 1.07
N ALA A 11 -19.71 21.40 0.88
CA ALA A 11 -19.38 20.15 1.57
C ALA A 11 -19.32 20.36 3.09
N ARG A 12 -18.65 21.41 3.58
CA ARG A 12 -18.62 21.73 5.02
C ARG A 12 -20.02 21.98 5.57
N ARG A 13 -20.86 22.76 4.89
CA ARG A 13 -22.23 23.02 5.35
C ARG A 13 -23.08 21.74 5.45
N ARG A 14 -22.89 20.80 4.52
CA ARG A 14 -23.69 19.56 4.45
C ARG A 14 -23.12 18.42 5.29
N LEU A 15 -21.81 18.36 5.45
CA LEU A 15 -21.09 17.24 6.07
C LEU A 15 -20.47 17.62 7.43
N ALA A 16 -20.66 18.85 7.92
CA ALA A 16 -20.32 19.18 9.30
C ALA A 16 -21.38 18.59 10.24
N PRO A 17 -20.95 17.98 11.36
CA PRO A 17 -21.81 17.72 12.49
C PRO A 17 -22.48 19.02 12.94
N ALA A 18 -23.76 18.97 13.28
CA ALA A 18 -24.50 20.14 13.75
C ALA A 18 -25.14 19.85 15.11
N ALA A 19 -24.85 20.71 16.10
CA ALA A 19 -25.57 20.71 17.37
C ALA A 19 -26.91 21.43 17.19
N GLY A 20 -28.02 20.81 17.60
CA GLY A 20 -29.37 21.39 17.51
C GLY A 20 -30.41 20.45 16.90
N ARG A 21 -31.59 21.00 16.56
CA ARG A 21 -32.81 20.25 16.17
C ARG A 21 -32.65 19.28 14.99
N ASP A 22 -31.68 19.51 14.11
CA ASP A 22 -31.46 18.67 12.92
C ASP A 22 -30.61 17.42 13.21
N GLY A 23 -29.95 17.34 14.38
CA GLY A 23 -29.29 16.14 14.90
C GLY A 23 -28.28 15.46 13.98
N ARG A 24 -27.66 16.18 13.04
CA ARG A 24 -26.85 15.58 11.97
C ARG A 24 -25.63 14.87 12.53
N ARG A 25 -25.59 13.56 12.34
CA ARG A 25 -24.45 12.69 12.67
C ARG A 25 -23.62 12.43 11.43
N VAL A 26 -22.31 12.40 11.61
CA VAL A 26 -21.35 12.10 10.56
C VAL A 26 -20.54 10.92 11.00
N GLU A 27 -20.56 9.87 10.19
CA GLU A 27 -19.74 8.68 10.40
C GLU A 27 -18.72 8.55 9.26
N VAL A 28 -17.47 8.31 9.63
CA VAL A 28 -16.39 7.99 8.69
C VAL A 28 -16.08 6.51 8.81
N PHE A 29 -16.41 5.76 7.74
CA PHE A 29 -16.01 4.37 7.60
C PHE A 29 -14.68 4.29 6.85
N SER A 30 -13.62 3.82 7.49
CA SER A 30 -12.26 3.83 6.91
C SER A 30 -11.41 2.66 7.36
N SER A 31 -10.61 2.11 6.45
CA SER A 31 -9.49 1.19 6.77
C SER A 31 -8.17 1.91 7.03
N MET A 32 -8.12 3.21 6.72
CA MET A 32 -6.94 4.04 6.93
C MET A 32 -6.95 4.61 8.35
N PRO A 33 -5.79 4.72 9.02
CA PRO A 33 -5.70 5.36 10.32
C PRO A 33 -6.11 6.84 10.21
N ILE A 34 -7.00 7.28 11.11
CA ILE A 34 -7.42 8.67 11.24
C ILE A 34 -6.81 9.19 12.54
N GLY A 35 -5.96 10.21 12.46
CA GLY A 35 -5.24 10.77 13.61
C GLY A 35 -6.16 11.54 14.54
N THR A 36 -6.75 12.61 14.04
CA THR A 36 -7.66 13.48 14.81
C THR A 36 -9.07 13.33 14.28
N VAL A 37 -10.01 12.97 15.16
CA VAL A 37 -11.44 12.88 14.85
C VAL A 37 -12.11 14.18 15.32
N PRO A 38 -12.76 14.95 14.41
CA PRO A 38 -13.48 16.16 14.80
C PRO A 38 -14.67 15.88 15.72
N ASP A 39 -15.04 16.85 16.54
CA ASP A 39 -16.20 16.76 17.42
C ASP A 39 -17.49 16.47 16.62
N GLY A 40 -18.29 15.53 17.13
CA GLY A 40 -19.53 15.11 16.49
C GLY A 40 -19.36 14.16 15.30
N VAL A 41 -18.12 13.74 14.98
CA VAL A 41 -17.83 12.69 13.98
C VAL A 41 -17.55 11.36 14.69
N SER A 42 -18.23 10.29 14.28
CA SER A 42 -17.85 8.92 14.66
C SER A 42 -16.94 8.31 13.59
N VAL A 43 -16.02 7.45 14.00
CA VAL A 43 -15.18 6.67 13.09
C VAL A 43 -15.44 5.19 13.30
N THR A 44 -15.81 4.51 12.22
CA THR A 44 -15.93 3.05 12.20
C THR A 44 -14.81 2.45 11.37
N ALA A 45 -14.01 1.61 12.01
CA ALA A 45 -12.89 0.97 11.34
C ALA A 45 -13.38 -0.13 10.39
N ASN A 46 -13.03 -0.01 9.11
CA ASN A 46 -13.14 -1.12 8.17
C ASN A 46 -12.04 -2.14 8.46
N ARG A 47 -12.38 -3.12 9.28
CA ARG A 47 -11.46 -4.22 9.65
C ARG A 47 -11.51 -5.39 8.67
N PHE A 48 -12.07 -5.25 7.48
CA PHE A 48 -12.19 -6.32 6.48
C PHE A 48 -12.93 -7.58 6.99
N VAL A 49 -13.85 -7.43 7.95
CA VAL A 49 -14.57 -8.56 8.58
C VAL A 49 -15.33 -9.39 7.55
N TRP A 50 -16.09 -8.74 6.66
CA TRP A 50 -16.84 -9.41 5.60
C TRP A 50 -15.91 -10.17 4.65
N THR A 51 -14.82 -9.54 4.21
CA THR A 51 -13.82 -10.18 3.33
C THR A 51 -13.24 -11.44 3.97
N ARG A 52 -12.89 -11.38 5.26
CA ARG A 52 -12.36 -12.54 5.97
C ARG A 52 -13.38 -13.67 6.07
N ALA A 53 -14.62 -13.33 6.41
CA ALA A 53 -15.71 -14.31 6.53
C ALA A 53 -16.07 -14.94 5.17
N ARG A 54 -16.16 -14.13 4.11
CA ARG A 54 -16.60 -14.57 2.78
C ARG A 54 -15.62 -15.51 2.08
N PHE A 55 -14.32 -15.27 2.26
CA PHE A 55 -13.27 -15.99 1.53
C PHE A 55 -12.51 -17.03 2.37
N GLY A 56 -12.70 -17.06 3.70
CA GLY A 56 -11.94 -17.96 4.57
C GLY A 56 -10.43 -17.67 4.55
N PRO A 57 -9.62 -18.39 5.36
CA PRO A 57 -8.18 -18.21 5.37
C PRO A 57 -7.56 -18.68 4.05
N PRO A 58 -6.56 -17.97 3.49
CA PRO A 58 -5.87 -18.41 2.29
C PRO A 58 -4.92 -19.58 2.58
N ARG A 59 -4.54 -20.31 1.53
CA ARG A 59 -3.36 -21.17 1.58
C ARG A 59 -2.10 -20.30 1.73
N VAL A 60 -1.46 -20.38 2.91
CA VAL A 60 -0.19 -19.68 3.19
C VAL A 60 0.98 -20.58 2.82
N THR A 61 1.89 -20.07 2.00
CA THR A 61 3.14 -20.77 1.63
C THR A 61 4.30 -20.30 2.51
N ASN A 62 5.40 -21.05 2.56
CA ASN A 62 6.59 -20.64 3.32
C ASN A 62 7.42 -19.54 2.64
N GLY A 63 7.03 -19.11 1.43
CA GLY A 63 7.79 -18.16 0.62
C GLY A 63 7.49 -16.69 0.92
N THR A 64 8.15 -15.84 0.13
CA THR A 64 7.96 -14.39 0.11
C THR A 64 7.32 -13.96 -1.20
N ASP A 65 6.37 -13.04 -1.12
CA ASP A 65 5.80 -12.36 -2.28
C ASP A 65 6.18 -10.87 -2.29
N LEU A 66 6.45 -10.32 -3.47
CA LEU A 66 6.65 -8.89 -3.67
C LEU A 66 5.38 -8.25 -4.21
N VAL A 67 5.07 -7.04 -3.74
CA VAL A 67 3.93 -6.24 -4.22
C VAL A 67 4.47 -4.98 -4.88
N GLY A 68 4.10 -4.83 -6.15
CA GLY A 68 4.49 -3.72 -6.99
C GLY A 68 3.80 -2.40 -6.66
N THR A 69 4.22 -1.36 -7.36
CA THR A 69 3.71 0.01 -7.19
C THR A 69 3.66 0.73 -8.54
N SER A 70 2.82 1.76 -8.66
CA SER A 70 2.74 2.60 -9.86
C SER A 70 3.72 3.78 -9.87
N LEU A 71 4.64 3.87 -8.90
CA LEU A 71 5.48 5.06 -8.74
C LEU A 71 6.38 5.33 -9.96
N VAL A 72 6.82 4.26 -10.64
CA VAL A 72 7.58 4.36 -11.90
C VAL A 72 6.69 4.92 -13.01
N GLU A 73 5.47 4.42 -13.13
CA GLU A 73 4.50 4.84 -14.14
C GLU A 73 4.03 6.28 -13.97
N THR A 74 4.01 6.77 -12.73
CA THR A 74 3.73 8.18 -12.43
C THR A 74 4.97 9.08 -12.54
N GLY A 75 6.12 8.52 -12.92
CA GLY A 75 7.38 9.26 -13.06
C GLY A 75 7.97 9.73 -11.73
N VAL A 76 7.55 9.18 -10.59
CA VAL A 76 8.05 9.56 -9.26
C VAL A 76 9.36 8.85 -8.95
N VAL A 77 9.47 7.57 -9.37
CA VAL A 77 10.63 6.71 -9.10
C VAL A 77 11.27 6.32 -10.42
N ASP A 78 12.60 6.37 -10.46
CA ASP A 78 13.41 5.89 -11.58
C ASP A 78 13.22 4.37 -11.82
N CYS A 79 13.04 3.99 -13.08
CA CYS A 79 12.72 2.62 -13.47
C CYS A 79 13.87 1.65 -13.19
N ASP A 80 15.10 2.04 -13.52
CA ASP A 80 16.27 1.16 -13.40
C ASP A 80 16.61 0.92 -11.92
N ARG A 81 16.55 1.97 -11.10
CA ARG A 81 16.72 1.87 -9.64
C ARG A 81 15.64 0.99 -9.02
N TYR A 82 14.39 1.12 -9.47
CA TYR A 82 13.30 0.26 -9.01
C TYR A 82 13.54 -1.22 -9.34
N LEU A 83 13.89 -1.56 -10.58
CA LEU A 83 14.15 -2.94 -11.00
C LEU A 83 15.35 -3.55 -10.26
N ALA A 84 16.42 -2.77 -10.06
CA ALA A 84 17.56 -3.18 -9.25
C ALA A 84 17.16 -3.53 -7.81
N ALA A 85 16.28 -2.73 -7.21
CA ALA A 85 15.76 -2.98 -5.87
C ALA A 85 14.87 -4.22 -5.80
N VAL A 86 13.96 -4.43 -6.77
CA VAL A 86 13.16 -5.66 -6.87
C VAL A 86 14.08 -6.87 -6.94
N ARG A 87 15.12 -6.83 -7.77
CA ARG A 87 16.11 -7.92 -7.89
C ARG A 87 16.85 -8.17 -6.58
N ALA A 88 17.24 -7.12 -5.87
CA ALA A 88 17.91 -7.24 -4.57
C ALA A 88 16.98 -7.88 -3.53
N LEU A 89 15.74 -7.40 -3.41
CA LEU A 89 14.73 -7.93 -2.48
C LEU A 89 14.40 -9.39 -2.78
N ALA A 90 14.22 -9.74 -4.06
CA ALA A 90 13.92 -11.10 -4.48
C ALA A 90 15.00 -12.08 -4.04
N ARG A 91 16.29 -11.72 -4.24
CA ARG A 91 17.42 -12.55 -3.79
C ARG A 91 17.52 -12.62 -2.28
N THR A 92 17.47 -11.49 -1.58
CA THR A 92 17.66 -11.42 -0.12
C THR A 92 16.56 -12.16 0.64
N HIS A 93 15.32 -12.15 0.14
CA HIS A 93 14.17 -12.71 0.84
C HIS A 93 13.59 -13.97 0.19
N GLY A 94 14.24 -14.51 -0.83
CA GLY A 94 13.79 -15.68 -1.58
C GLY A 94 12.38 -15.50 -2.15
N ALA A 95 12.10 -14.32 -2.72
CA ALA A 95 10.78 -14.07 -3.29
C ALA A 95 10.60 -14.85 -4.60
N GLY A 96 9.45 -15.50 -4.75
CA GLY A 96 9.13 -16.27 -5.96
C GLY A 96 8.14 -15.58 -6.89
N ARG A 97 7.34 -14.64 -6.37
CA ARG A 97 6.25 -14.00 -7.10
C ARG A 97 6.24 -12.50 -6.91
N TYR A 98 5.77 -11.81 -7.94
CA TYR A 98 5.58 -10.37 -7.98
C TYR A 98 4.13 -10.06 -8.34
N PHE A 99 3.37 -9.54 -7.37
CA PHE A 99 2.02 -9.03 -7.58
C PHE A 99 2.08 -7.63 -8.19
N ALA A 100 1.87 -7.58 -9.50
CA ALA A 100 1.91 -6.34 -10.25
C ALA A 100 0.76 -5.41 -9.84
N HIS A 101 1.07 -4.14 -9.68
CA HIS A 101 0.06 -3.11 -9.58
C HIS A 101 -0.61 -2.92 -10.96
N ARG A 102 -1.94 -2.73 -10.98
CA ARG A 102 -2.74 -2.67 -12.22
C ARG A 102 -2.28 -1.65 -13.27
N ARG A 103 -1.57 -0.60 -12.83
CA ARG A 103 -1.05 0.46 -13.71
C ARG A 103 0.30 0.12 -14.32
N GLU A 104 1.00 -0.90 -13.83
CA GLU A 104 2.34 -1.22 -14.31
C GLU A 104 2.33 -1.63 -15.78
N SER A 105 3.28 -1.07 -16.53
CA SER A 105 3.36 -1.32 -17.97
C SER A 105 3.84 -2.74 -18.27
N THR A 106 3.28 -3.34 -19.32
CA THR A 106 3.66 -4.71 -19.74
C THR A 106 5.16 -4.80 -20.06
N ALA A 107 5.74 -3.75 -20.66
CA ALA A 107 7.18 -3.71 -20.97
C ALA A 107 8.05 -3.78 -19.71
N LYS A 108 7.73 -2.98 -18.67
CA LYS A 108 8.45 -3.01 -17.39
C LYS A 108 8.28 -4.36 -16.70
N LEU A 109 7.08 -4.92 -16.69
CA LEU A 109 6.79 -6.22 -16.08
C LEU A 109 7.51 -7.37 -16.79
N HIS A 110 7.59 -7.33 -18.12
CA HIS A 110 8.36 -8.30 -18.89
C HIS A 110 9.85 -8.25 -18.53
N ARG A 111 10.43 -7.04 -18.53
CA ARG A 111 11.83 -6.83 -18.11
C ARG A 111 12.08 -7.32 -16.69
N LEU A 112 11.19 -7.00 -15.75
CA LEU A 112 11.24 -7.48 -14.37
C LEU A 112 11.27 -9.01 -14.30
N ALA A 113 10.37 -9.69 -15.01
CA ALA A 113 10.32 -11.15 -15.02
C ALA A 113 11.62 -11.76 -15.55
N VAL A 114 12.16 -11.22 -16.65
CA VAL A 114 13.42 -11.69 -17.25
C VAL A 114 14.62 -11.48 -16.32
N GLU A 115 14.73 -10.31 -15.68
CA GLU A 115 15.90 -9.98 -14.85
C GLU A 115 15.91 -10.65 -13.48
N THR A 116 14.74 -11.07 -12.98
CA THR A 116 14.57 -11.57 -11.62
C THR A 116 14.16 -13.04 -11.54
N GLY A 117 13.57 -13.58 -12.60
CA GLY A 117 12.95 -14.92 -12.60
C GLY A 117 11.64 -15.00 -11.79
N LEU A 118 11.10 -13.87 -11.33
CA LEU A 118 9.86 -13.83 -10.57
C LEU A 118 8.65 -14.18 -11.46
N GLU A 119 7.73 -14.97 -10.92
CA GLU A 119 6.40 -15.13 -11.51
C GLU A 119 5.63 -13.81 -11.35
N VAL A 120 5.32 -13.14 -12.45
CA VAL A 120 4.50 -11.93 -12.44
C VAL A 120 3.01 -12.30 -12.38
N VAL A 121 2.39 -12.02 -11.25
CA VAL A 121 0.95 -12.16 -11.03
C VAL A 121 0.28 -10.82 -11.32
N ARG A 122 -0.75 -10.81 -12.18
CA ARG A 122 -1.56 -9.61 -12.47
C ARG A 122 -2.97 -9.79 -11.90
N PRO A 123 -3.25 -9.32 -10.68
CA PRO A 123 -4.56 -9.49 -10.07
C PRO A 123 -5.66 -8.75 -10.81
N GLU A 124 -6.75 -9.45 -11.13
CA GLU A 124 -7.99 -8.83 -11.63
C GLU A 124 -8.81 -8.17 -10.50
N LEU A 125 -8.58 -8.62 -9.27
CA LEU A 125 -9.23 -8.13 -8.06
C LEU A 125 -8.26 -7.34 -7.18
N PRO A 126 -8.76 -6.47 -6.29
CA PRO A 126 -7.95 -5.87 -5.23
C PRO A 126 -7.09 -6.91 -4.51
N LEU A 127 -5.86 -6.54 -4.19
CA LEU A 127 -4.87 -7.48 -3.66
C LEU A 127 -5.35 -8.17 -2.38
N GLU A 128 -6.15 -7.51 -1.55
CA GLU A 128 -6.74 -8.10 -0.35
C GLU A 128 -7.64 -9.28 -0.67
N LEU A 129 -8.43 -9.21 -1.76
CA LEU A 129 -9.28 -10.33 -2.19
C LEU A 129 -8.43 -11.43 -2.81
N THR A 130 -7.46 -11.07 -3.66
CA THR A 130 -6.55 -12.01 -4.28
C THR A 130 -5.74 -12.78 -3.24
N ALA A 131 -5.20 -12.09 -2.23
CA ALA A 131 -4.44 -12.68 -1.12
C ALA A 131 -5.31 -13.59 -0.26
N ARG A 132 -6.61 -13.30 -0.08
CA ARG A 132 -7.54 -14.19 0.64
C ARG A 132 -7.95 -15.43 -0.14
N ARG A 133 -8.02 -15.35 -1.47
CA ARG A 133 -8.20 -16.53 -2.32
C ARG A 133 -6.93 -17.38 -2.37
N GLY A 134 -5.77 -16.72 -2.25
CA GLY A 134 -4.47 -17.37 -2.20
C GLY A 134 -4.07 -18.06 -3.51
N PRO A 135 -2.90 -18.71 -3.53
CA PRO A 135 -1.92 -18.78 -2.43
C PRO A 135 -1.26 -17.42 -2.13
N ILE A 136 -0.84 -17.22 -0.89
CA ILE A 136 -0.05 -16.05 -0.44
C ILE A 136 1.16 -16.52 0.37
N GLY A 137 2.28 -15.84 0.23
CA GLY A 137 3.49 -16.07 1.02
C GLY A 137 3.28 -15.73 2.48
N ARG A 138 4.01 -16.42 3.36
CA ARG A 138 4.08 -16.09 4.79
C ARG A 138 4.66 -14.69 5.01
N THR A 139 5.46 -14.19 4.07
CA THR A 139 5.97 -12.82 4.07
C THR A 139 5.51 -12.10 2.79
N VAL A 140 4.99 -10.89 2.93
CA VAL A 140 4.65 -10.02 1.81
C VAL A 140 5.45 -8.72 1.95
N LEU A 141 6.29 -8.46 0.96
CA LEU A 141 7.12 -7.27 0.86
C LEU A 141 6.45 -6.28 -0.09
N SER A 142 6.05 -5.11 0.39
CA SER A 142 5.33 -4.13 -0.40
C SER A 142 6.10 -2.82 -0.46
N PHE A 143 6.28 -2.28 -1.66
CA PHE A 143 6.62 -0.87 -1.80
C PHE A 143 5.48 0.02 -1.28
N PRO A 144 5.72 1.31 -0.98
CA PRO A 144 4.73 2.17 -0.35
C PRO A 144 3.47 2.28 -1.20
N SER A 145 2.35 1.85 -0.64
CA SER A 145 1.01 1.91 -1.22
C SER A 145 -0.03 1.75 -0.12
N THR A 146 -1.32 1.97 -0.42
CA THR A 146 -2.39 1.75 0.58
C THR A 146 -2.46 0.30 1.07
N VAL A 147 -1.96 -0.65 0.29
CA VAL A 147 -1.90 -2.09 0.61
C VAL A 147 -1.25 -2.33 1.97
N VAL A 148 -0.24 -1.53 2.36
CA VAL A 148 0.45 -1.75 3.64
C VAL A 148 -0.45 -1.52 4.85
N HIS A 149 -1.57 -0.80 4.69
CA HIS A 149 -2.57 -0.61 5.74
C HIS A 149 -3.71 -1.62 5.66
N THR A 150 -4.12 -1.99 4.44
CA THR A 150 -5.32 -2.81 4.21
C THR A 150 -5.03 -4.30 4.24
N LEU A 151 -3.90 -4.74 3.70
CA LEU A 151 -3.54 -6.15 3.61
C LEU A 151 -3.35 -6.81 4.99
N PRO A 152 -2.72 -6.17 6.00
CA PRO A 152 -2.69 -6.71 7.37
C PRO A 152 -4.09 -6.94 7.95
N LEU A 153 -5.05 -6.05 7.68
CA LEU A 153 -6.43 -6.18 8.16
C LEU A 153 -7.15 -7.35 7.47
N ALA A 154 -6.97 -7.49 6.16
CA ALA A 154 -7.54 -8.59 5.39
C ALA A 154 -6.95 -9.95 5.81
N LEU A 155 -5.64 -10.00 6.10
CA LEU A 155 -4.93 -11.22 6.48
C LEU A 155 -4.85 -11.44 8.00
N ALA A 156 -5.56 -10.66 8.81
CA ALA A 156 -5.57 -10.84 10.26
C ALA A 156 -5.93 -12.29 10.64
N GLY A 157 -5.11 -12.88 11.52
CA GLY A 157 -5.26 -14.25 12.00
C GLY A 157 -4.67 -15.34 11.09
N THR A 158 -4.01 -15.02 9.98
CA THR A 158 -3.41 -16.03 9.08
C THR A 158 -1.93 -16.30 9.33
N GLY A 159 -1.28 -15.49 10.19
CA GLY A 159 0.17 -15.54 10.41
C GLY A 159 1.01 -14.94 9.27
N VAL A 160 0.39 -14.37 8.24
CA VAL A 160 1.11 -13.63 7.18
C VAL A 160 1.65 -12.32 7.74
N ARG A 161 2.91 -12.02 7.44
CA ARG A 161 3.58 -10.78 7.81
C ARG A 161 3.69 -9.87 6.59
N VAL A 162 3.27 -8.63 6.73
CA VAL A 162 3.48 -7.59 5.72
C VAL A 162 4.66 -6.74 6.18
N ALA A 163 5.54 -6.37 5.26
CA ALA A 163 6.65 -5.45 5.50
C ALA A 163 6.69 -4.38 4.40
N VAL A 164 7.04 -3.15 4.76
CA VAL A 164 7.21 -2.05 3.79
C VAL A 164 8.66 -2.02 3.32
N CYS A 165 8.84 -2.04 2.01
CA CYS A 165 10.09 -1.74 1.34
C CYS A 165 10.18 -0.24 1.12
N ASP A 166 11.12 0.42 1.77
CA ASP A 166 11.28 1.87 1.62
C ASP A 166 11.79 2.25 0.22
N ILE A 167 11.39 3.43 -0.23
CA ILE A 167 11.97 4.07 -1.42
C ILE A 167 13.13 4.93 -0.94
N ASP A 168 14.33 4.62 -1.42
CA ASP A 168 15.48 5.46 -1.19
C ASP A 168 15.28 6.81 -1.90
N PRO A 169 15.49 7.96 -1.23
CA PRO A 169 15.32 9.28 -1.84
C PRO A 169 16.14 9.47 -3.13
N SER A 170 17.29 8.79 -3.28
CA SER A 170 18.11 8.83 -4.50
C SER A 170 17.43 8.19 -5.72
N TRP A 171 16.30 7.52 -5.55
CA TRP A 171 15.51 6.97 -6.64
C TRP A 171 14.48 7.95 -7.18
N LEU A 172 14.24 9.05 -6.47
CA LEU A 172 13.27 10.06 -6.90
C LEU A 172 13.78 10.75 -8.16
N THR A 173 12.88 10.89 -9.13
CA THR A 173 13.20 11.63 -10.35
C THR A 173 13.22 13.13 -10.07
N PRO A 174 13.86 13.95 -10.92
CA PRO A 174 13.81 15.41 -10.79
C PRO A 174 12.39 16.01 -10.88
N THR A 175 11.43 15.26 -11.43
CA THR A 175 10.03 15.69 -11.59
C THR A 175 9.13 15.23 -10.45
N ALA A 176 9.66 14.47 -9.47
CA ALA A 176 8.91 14.05 -8.31
C ALA A 176 8.47 15.28 -7.50
N SER A 177 7.16 15.52 -7.43
CA SER A 177 6.63 16.63 -6.66
C SER A 177 6.89 16.44 -5.15
N PRO A 178 7.00 17.52 -4.34
CA PRO A 178 7.09 17.43 -2.88
C PRO A 178 5.91 16.65 -2.24
N ARG A 179 4.75 16.63 -2.91
CA ARG A 179 3.59 15.84 -2.48
C ARG A 179 3.85 14.33 -2.54
N ALA A 180 4.68 13.88 -3.48
CA ALA A 180 5.06 12.47 -3.61
C ALA A 180 5.95 12.04 -2.44
N GLU A 181 6.92 12.88 -2.04
CA GLU A 181 7.74 12.65 -0.84
C GLU A 181 6.90 12.58 0.44
N GLY A 182 5.96 13.52 0.61
CA GLY A 182 5.02 13.51 1.74
C GLY A 182 4.12 12.28 1.78
N PHE A 183 3.73 11.74 0.62
CA PHE A 183 3.02 10.47 0.54
C PHE A 183 3.88 9.29 0.98
N LEU A 184 5.13 9.20 0.50
CA LEU A 184 6.06 8.12 0.86
C LEU A 184 6.38 8.12 2.35
N SER A 185 6.64 9.29 2.94
CA SER A 185 6.86 9.42 4.38
C SER A 185 5.58 9.10 5.19
N GLY A 186 4.42 9.58 4.74
CA GLY A 186 3.13 9.34 5.40
C GLY A 186 2.71 7.86 5.41
N VAL A 187 2.83 7.15 4.29
CA VAL A 187 2.47 5.73 4.18
C VAL A 187 3.38 4.88 5.06
N THR A 188 4.68 5.14 5.04
CA THR A 188 5.64 4.38 5.84
C THR A 188 5.53 4.69 7.35
N GLY A 189 5.14 5.91 7.73
CA GLY A 189 4.98 6.33 9.13
C GLY A 189 3.66 5.90 9.79
N THR A 190 2.59 5.72 9.02
CA THR A 190 1.25 5.43 9.57
C THR A 190 0.86 3.95 9.52
N ALA A 191 1.68 3.10 8.90
CA ALA A 191 1.44 1.66 8.79
C ALA A 191 1.74 0.94 10.11
N ARG A 192 0.75 0.87 11.02
CA ARG A 192 0.89 0.18 12.32
C ARG A 192 1.08 -1.33 12.12
N GLY A 193 2.07 -1.90 12.82
CA GLY A 193 2.33 -3.36 12.84
C GLY A 193 3.06 -3.90 11.60
N VAL A 194 3.62 -3.02 10.77
CA VAL A 194 4.37 -3.38 9.58
C VAL A 194 5.86 -3.13 9.83
N HIS A 195 6.71 -4.13 9.55
CA HIS A 195 8.15 -3.99 9.67
C HIS A 195 8.73 -3.29 8.44
N ARG A 196 9.78 -2.48 8.63
CA ARG A 196 10.51 -1.83 7.52
C ARG A 196 11.64 -2.73 7.03
N VAL A 197 11.80 -2.79 5.72
CA VAL A 197 12.92 -3.47 5.06
C VAL A 197 13.67 -2.43 4.23
N VAL A 198 14.96 -2.28 4.51
CA VAL A 198 15.85 -1.39 3.76
C VAL A 198 16.18 -2.04 2.43
N THR A 199 15.99 -1.29 1.34
CA THR A 199 16.12 -1.77 -0.04
C THR A 199 17.51 -1.54 -0.65
N GLY A 200 18.42 -0.87 0.08
CA GLY A 200 19.80 -0.58 -0.36
C GLY A 200 20.87 -1.53 0.22
N PRO A 201 22.07 -1.57 -0.36
CA PRO A 201 23.22 -2.20 0.29
C PRO A 201 23.42 -1.53 1.65
N LYS A 202 23.67 -2.33 2.70
CA LYS A 202 24.05 -1.81 4.01
C LYS A 202 25.35 -1.01 3.84
N HIS A 203 25.27 0.32 3.76
CA HIS A 203 26.42 1.14 4.12
C HIS A 203 26.58 1.03 5.63
N TYR A 204 27.39 0.05 6.04
CA TYR A 204 28.02 0.06 7.34
C TYR A 204 28.93 1.29 7.35
N ILE A 205 28.56 2.31 8.10
CA ILE A 205 29.52 3.32 8.53
C ILE A 205 30.06 2.80 9.88
N PRO A 206 31.39 2.68 10.04
CA PRO A 206 32.02 2.16 11.26
C PRO A 206 31.70 2.98 12.50
#